data_AF-A0A3D5UQZ7-F1
#
_entry.id   AF-A0A3D5UQZ7-F1
#
_cell.length_a   1.000
_cell.length_b   1.000
_cell.length_c   1.000
_cell.angle_alpha   90.00
_cell.angle_beta   90.00
_cell.angle_gamma   90.00
#
_symmetry.space_group_name_H-M   'P 1'
#
loop_
_entity.id
_entity.type
_entity.pdbx_description
1 polymer ?
#
loop_
_entity_poly.entity_id
_entity_poly.type
_entity_poly.pdbx_seq_one_letter_code
_entity_poly.pdbx_strand_id
1 'polypeptide(L)'
;SQSGETADTLAALAERFTDVNFVWLMGADNMLQFPKWRNWHRITETVPIAVYPRPGYTLKARLSPVATMLRECTLDTADAALLPMMAPPALVFLSGPETGQSATKIREAGDWR
;
A
#
# COMPACT_ATOMS: atom_id res chain seq x y z
N SER A 1 -18.06 -15.09 -13.39
CA SER A 1 -17.23 -15.39 -12.21
C SER A 1 -15.88 -14.72 -12.41
N GLN A 2 -15.36 -14.05 -11.36
CA GLN A 2 -14.00 -13.47 -11.20
C GLN A 2 -13.63 -12.35 -12.19
N SER A 3 -13.19 -11.15 -11.76
CA SER A 3 -11.81 -10.93 -11.30
C SER A 3 -11.70 -9.73 -10.35
N GLY A 4 -11.78 -10.02 -9.05
CA GLY A 4 -11.51 -9.10 -7.92
C GLY A 4 -10.23 -9.53 -7.24
N GLU A 5 -9.29 -10.01 -8.06
CA GLU A 5 -8.25 -10.96 -7.66
C GLU A 5 -7.50 -10.49 -6.43
N THR A 6 -7.13 -9.20 -6.35
CA THR A 6 -6.41 -8.65 -5.20
C THR A 6 -7.25 -8.65 -3.91
N ALA A 7 -8.47 -8.11 -3.93
CA ALA A 7 -9.30 -8.02 -2.74
C ALA A 7 -9.77 -9.40 -2.26
N ASP A 8 -10.11 -10.29 -3.20
CA ASP A 8 -10.52 -11.66 -2.88
C ASP A 8 -9.34 -12.48 -2.35
N THR A 9 -8.14 -12.32 -2.92
CA THR A 9 -6.92 -12.98 -2.41
C THR A 9 -6.56 -12.49 -1.01
N LEU A 10 -6.64 -11.17 -0.76
CA LEU A 10 -6.36 -10.62 0.57
C LEU A 10 -7.34 -11.14 1.62
N ALA A 11 -8.63 -11.19 1.31
CA ALA A 11 -9.63 -11.76 2.22
C ALA A 11 -9.34 -13.24 2.53
N ALA A 12 -9.06 -14.04 1.49
CA ALA A 12 -8.74 -15.46 1.68
C ALA A 12 -7.44 -15.69 2.48
N LEU A 13 -6.43 -14.83 2.34
CA LEU A 13 -5.21 -14.90 3.13
C LEU A 13 -5.46 -14.52 4.60
N ALA A 14 -6.18 -13.42 4.83
CA ALA A 14 -6.50 -12.96 6.18
C ALA A 14 -7.38 -13.98 6.94
N GLU A 15 -8.33 -14.62 6.27
CA GLU A 15 -9.17 -15.68 6.85
C GLU A 15 -8.37 -16.95 7.18
N ARG A 16 -7.39 -17.29 6.33
CA ARG A 16 -6.61 -18.53 6.49
C ARG A 16 -5.50 -18.43 7.52
N PHE A 17 -4.91 -17.24 7.69
CA PHE A 17 -3.73 -17.02 8.53
C PHE A 17 -4.02 -15.97 9.60
N THR A 18 -4.83 -16.35 10.60
CA THR A 18 -5.30 -15.44 11.65
C THR A 18 -4.19 -14.93 12.58
N ASP A 19 -3.06 -15.64 12.67
CA ASP A 19 -1.91 -15.26 13.50
C ASP A 19 -0.85 -14.46 12.72
N VAL A 20 -1.15 -14.08 11.47
CA VAL A 20 -0.23 -13.32 10.59
C VAL A 20 -0.76 -11.92 10.37
N ASN A 21 0.09 -10.93 10.66
CA ASN A 21 -0.20 -9.53 10.41
C ASN A 21 0.18 -9.13 8.99
N PHE A 22 -0.80 -9.02 8.11
CA PHE A 22 -0.59 -8.60 6.73
C PHE A 22 -0.56 -7.07 6.61
N VAL A 23 0.37 -6.57 5.80
CA VAL A 23 0.41 -5.16 5.36
C VAL A 23 0.48 -5.13 3.85
N TRP A 24 -0.36 -4.32 3.23
CA TRP A 24 -0.26 -4.04 1.80
C TRP A 24 0.78 -2.96 1.51
N LEU A 25 1.88 -3.33 0.88
CA LEU A 25 2.92 -2.40 0.45
C LEU A 25 2.73 -1.98 -1.02
N MET A 26 2.65 -0.68 -1.28
CA MET A 26 2.60 -0.14 -2.65
C MET A 26 3.48 1.11 -2.80
N GLY A 27 3.78 1.51 -4.03
CA GLY A 27 4.47 2.78 -4.31
C GLY A 27 3.53 3.99 -4.30
N ALA A 28 4.09 5.19 -4.11
CA ALA A 28 3.35 6.45 -4.18
C ALA A 28 2.69 6.70 -5.54
N ASP A 29 3.26 6.18 -6.63
CA ASP A 29 2.66 6.16 -7.96
C ASP A 29 1.41 5.28 -8.02
N ASN A 30 1.44 4.09 -7.41
CA ASN A 30 0.28 3.20 -7.32
C ASN A 30 -0.85 3.82 -6.50
N MET A 31 -0.54 4.52 -5.41
CA MET A 31 -1.53 5.20 -4.56
C MET A 31 -2.39 6.20 -5.36
N LEU A 32 -1.82 6.87 -6.37
CA LEU A 32 -2.58 7.78 -7.24
C LEU A 32 -3.59 7.06 -8.15
N GLN A 33 -3.30 5.82 -8.53
CA GLN A 33 -4.19 5.02 -9.37
C GLN A 33 -5.13 4.13 -8.54
N PHE A 34 -4.87 3.99 -7.25
CA PHE A 34 -5.59 3.09 -6.35
C PHE A 34 -7.12 3.29 -6.32
N PRO A 35 -7.68 4.52 -6.36
CA PRO A 35 -9.13 4.71 -6.47
C PRO A 35 -9.78 4.10 -7.73
N LYS A 36 -8.97 3.80 -8.77
CA LYS A 36 -9.44 3.16 -10.01
C LYS A 36 -9.44 1.64 -9.93
N TRP A 37 -8.86 1.07 -8.87
CA TRP A 37 -8.83 -0.38 -8.69
C TRP A 37 -10.21 -0.86 -8.30
N ARG A 38 -10.61 -2.01 -8.84
CA ARG A 38 -11.87 -2.63 -8.50
C ARG A 38 -11.86 -3.03 -7.03
N ASN A 39 -12.89 -2.64 -6.27
CA ASN A 39 -13.04 -2.94 -4.84
C ASN A 39 -11.91 -2.42 -3.95
N TRP A 40 -11.28 -1.29 -4.30
CA TRP A 40 -10.19 -0.72 -3.50
C TRP A 40 -10.58 -0.43 -2.04
N HIS A 41 -11.84 -0.04 -1.78
CA HIS A 41 -12.37 0.12 -0.41
C HIS A 41 -12.24 -1.16 0.41
N ARG A 42 -12.60 -2.32 -0.19
CA ARG A 42 -12.46 -3.61 0.49
C ARG A 42 -11.02 -3.92 0.84
N ILE A 43 -10.06 -3.53 -0.01
CA ILE A 43 -8.63 -3.66 0.30
C ILE A 43 -8.28 -2.84 1.53
N THR A 44 -8.70 -1.56 1.58
CA THR A 44 -8.45 -0.68 2.74
C THR A 44 -9.07 -1.20 4.03
N GLU A 45 -10.20 -1.91 3.93
CA GLU A 45 -10.91 -2.51 5.07
C GLU A 45 -10.35 -3.88 5.49
N THR A 46 -9.52 -4.52 4.64
CA THR A 46 -8.99 -5.86 4.91
C THR A 46 -7.61 -5.83 5.54
N VAL A 47 -6.74 -4.90 5.13
CA VAL A 47 -5.35 -4.83 5.61
C VAL A 47 -4.85 -3.39 5.72
N PRO A 48 -3.98 -3.08 6.71
CA PRO A 48 -3.21 -1.85 6.73
C PRO A 48 -2.39 -1.63 5.47
N ILE A 49 -2.17 -0.38 5.08
CA ILE A 49 -1.47 0.02 3.86
C ILE A 49 -0.21 0.82 4.19
N ALA A 50 0.93 0.39 3.62
CA ALA A 50 2.17 1.15 3.60
C ALA A 50 2.45 1.68 2.19
N VAL A 51 2.69 2.99 2.08
CA VAL A 51 3.03 3.65 0.82
C VAL A 51 4.50 4.04 0.81
N TYR A 52 5.28 3.41 -0.08
CA TYR A 52 6.70 3.69 -0.27
C TYR A 52 6.91 4.94 -1.16
N PRO A 53 7.84 5.84 -0.83
CA PRO A 53 8.04 7.09 -1.56
C PRO A 53 8.58 6.85 -2.99
N ARG A 54 8.21 7.73 -3.91
CA ARG A 54 8.68 7.72 -5.31
C ARG A 54 8.95 9.16 -5.77
N PRO A 55 10.12 9.43 -6.40
CA PRO A 55 10.45 10.77 -6.88
C PRO A 55 9.34 11.36 -7.75
N GLY A 56 8.86 12.55 -7.42
CA GLY A 56 7.82 13.26 -8.17
C GLY A 56 6.37 12.78 -7.91
N TYR A 57 6.16 11.73 -7.11
CA TYR A 57 4.84 11.21 -6.76
C TYR A 57 4.50 11.34 -5.28
N THR A 58 5.50 11.35 -4.39
CA THR A 58 5.32 11.32 -2.92
C THR A 58 4.31 12.37 -2.40
N LEU A 59 4.47 13.64 -2.78
CA LEU A 59 3.56 14.70 -2.33
C LEU A 59 2.13 14.50 -2.89
N LYS A 60 2.01 14.13 -4.17
CA LYS A 60 0.71 13.91 -4.80
C LYS A 60 -0.03 12.74 -4.16
N ALA A 61 0.69 11.68 -3.80
CA ALA A 61 0.13 10.51 -3.14
C ALA A 61 -0.47 10.87 -1.76
N ARG A 62 0.22 11.71 -0.98
CA ARG A 62 -0.28 12.23 0.30
C ARG A 62 -1.53 13.11 0.17
N LEU A 63 -1.73 13.72 -1.00
CA LEU A 63 -2.89 14.55 -1.32
C LEU A 63 -3.96 13.78 -2.13
N SER A 64 -3.80 12.48 -2.31
CA SER A 64 -4.74 11.66 -3.08
C SER A 64 -6.10 11.52 -2.38
N PRO A 65 -7.19 11.22 -3.13
CA PRO A 65 -8.50 10.99 -2.54
C PRO A 65 -8.50 9.91 -1.45
N VAL A 66 -7.73 8.82 -1.63
CA VAL A 66 -7.61 7.77 -0.61
C VAL A 66 -6.91 8.29 0.65
N ALA A 67 -5.83 9.06 0.49
CA ALA A 67 -5.12 9.65 1.64
C ALA A 67 -6.01 10.62 2.43
N THR A 68 -6.82 11.42 1.71
CA THR A 68 -7.81 12.31 2.34
C THR A 68 -8.88 11.51 3.08
N MET A 69 -9.41 10.44 2.48
CA MET A 69 -10.42 9.59 3.11
C MET A 69 -9.90 8.90 4.38
N LEU A 70 -8.65 8.44 4.36
CA LEU A 70 -8.02 7.69 5.46
C LEU A 70 -7.22 8.57 6.43
N ARG A 71 -7.41 9.89 6.38
CA ARG A 71 -6.60 10.86 7.13
C ARG A 71 -6.55 10.57 8.63
N GLU A 72 -7.70 10.27 9.23
CA GLU A 72 -7.83 10.00 10.67
C GLU A 72 -7.24 8.64 11.08
N CYS A 73 -6.99 7.76 10.11
CA CYS A 73 -6.36 6.45 10.31
C CYS A 73 -4.92 6.42 9.77
N THR A 74 -4.36 7.58 9.45
CA THR A 74 -2.99 7.70 8.93
C THR A 74 -2.02 7.87 10.09
N LEU A 75 -1.08 6.94 10.22
CA LEU A 75 -0.01 7.00 11.20
C LEU A 75 1.10 7.96 10.74
N ASP A 76 1.77 8.55 11.72
CA ASP A 76 3.03 9.23 11.48
C ASP A 76 4.10 8.22 11.04
N THR A 77 5.03 8.68 10.20
CA THR A 77 6.10 7.82 9.69
C THR A 77 6.99 7.26 10.82
N ALA A 78 7.13 7.98 11.94
CA ALA A 78 7.85 7.51 13.12
C ALA A 78 7.21 6.26 13.75
N ASP A 79 5.89 6.11 13.61
CA ASP A 79 5.10 5.01 14.15
C ASP A 79 4.86 3.89 13.12
N ALA A 80 5.52 3.93 11.96
CA ALA A 80 5.33 2.95 10.89
C ALA A 80 5.53 1.49 11.34
N ALA A 81 6.37 1.26 12.34
CA ALA A 81 6.60 -0.07 12.91
C ALA A 81 5.37 -0.65 13.62
N LEU A 82 4.42 0.20 14.05
CA LEU A 82 3.16 -0.22 14.67
C LEU A 82 2.12 -0.67 13.64
N LEU A 83 2.28 -0.31 12.36
CA LEU A 83 1.29 -0.55 11.31
C LEU A 83 0.78 -2.00 11.24
N PRO A 84 1.62 -3.06 11.34
CA PRO A 84 1.12 -4.44 11.32
C PRO A 84 0.18 -4.78 12.48
N MET A 85 0.23 -4.04 13.58
CA MET A 85 -0.62 -4.24 14.77
C MET A 85 -1.91 -3.42 14.73
N MET A 86 -2.08 -2.54 13.72
CA MET A 86 -3.26 -1.69 13.60
C MET A 86 -4.40 -2.45 12.95
N ALA A 87 -5.62 -2.23 13.44
CA ALA A 87 -6.82 -2.69 12.75
C ALA A 87 -7.00 -1.88 11.44
N PRO A 88 -7.35 -2.52 10.31
CA PRO A 88 -7.73 -1.81 9.11
C PRO A 88 -9.06 -1.03 9.32
N PRO A 89 -9.23 0.12 8.65
CA PRO A 89 -8.24 0.77 7.80
C PRO A 89 -7.13 1.46 8.61
N ALA A 90 -5.90 1.32 8.14
CA ALA A 90 -4.74 2.05 8.65
C ALA A 90 -3.77 2.35 7.51
N LEU A 91 -3.16 3.53 7.52
CA LEU A 91 -2.29 4.01 6.44
C LEU A 91 -1.00 4.58 7.00
N VAL A 92 0.14 4.33 6.36
CA VAL A 92 1.37 5.09 6.60
C VAL A 92 2.08 5.40 5.30
N PHE A 93 2.65 6.60 5.22
CA PHE A 93 3.59 6.96 4.17
C PHE A 93 5.00 6.80 4.72
N LEU A 94 5.77 5.88 4.15
CA LEU A 94 7.12 5.59 4.59
C LEU A 94 8.10 6.70 4.16
N SER A 95 9.17 6.84 4.94
CA SER A 95 10.37 7.59 4.55
C SER A 95 11.45 6.60 4.14
N GLY A 96 12.13 6.88 3.05
CA GLY A 96 13.23 6.05 2.53
C GLY A 96 13.92 6.78 1.38
N PRO A 97 15.12 6.35 0.97
CA PRO A 97 15.76 6.91 -0.21
C PRO A 97 14.80 6.78 -1.40
N GLU A 98 14.53 7.90 -2.06
CA GLU A 98 13.73 7.94 -3.28
C GLU A 98 14.54 7.33 -4.44
N THR A 99 14.83 6.04 -4.37
CA THR A 99 15.45 5.33 -5.48
C THR A 99 14.42 5.21 -6.59
N GLY A 100 14.64 5.89 -7.70
CA GLY A 100 13.83 5.79 -8.93
C GLY A 100 13.96 4.44 -9.64
N GLN A 101 14.30 3.37 -8.92
CA GLN A 101 14.33 2.02 -9.43
C GLN A 101 12.87 1.57 -9.59
N SER A 102 12.37 1.60 -10.82
CA SER A 102 11.16 0.87 -11.16
C SER A 102 11.52 -0.60 -11.40
N ALA A 103 10.57 -1.51 -11.17
CA ALA A 103 10.74 -2.91 -11.56
C ALA A 103 11.08 -3.06 -13.05
N THR A 104 10.70 -2.10 -13.90
CA THR A 104 11.10 -2.04 -15.31
C THR A 104 12.60 -1.79 -15.46
N LYS A 105 13.16 -0.80 -14.76
CA LYS A 105 14.60 -0.52 -14.79
C LYS A 105 15.44 -1.65 -14.20
N ILE A 106 14.96 -2.35 -13.17
CA ILE A 106 15.64 -3.53 -12.61
C ILE A 106 15.61 -4.69 -13.61
N ARG A 107 14.47 -4.92 -14.28
CA ARG A 107 14.35 -5.93 -15.34
C ARG A 107 15.21 -5.61 -16.56
N GLU A 108 15.34 -4.34 -16.93
CA GLU A 108 16.20 -3.88 -18.03
C GLU A 108 17.69 -3.89 -17.67
N ALA A 109 18.04 -3.65 -16.40
CA ALA A 109 19.43 -3.68 -15.92
C ALA A 109 19.98 -5.10 -15.69
N GLY A 110 19.11 -6.13 -15.67
CA GLY A 110 19.52 -7.53 -15.48
C GLY A 110 20.13 -7.84 -14.11
N ASP A 111 20.02 -6.91 -13.15
CA ASP A 111 20.64 -7.02 -11.83
C ASP A 111 19.73 -7.83 -10.89
N TRP A 112 19.80 -9.16 -11.04
CA TRP A 112 19.36 -10.13 -10.03
C TRP A 112 20.57 -10.61 -9.23
N ARG A 113 21.18 -9.73 -8.45
CA ARG A 113 22.23 -10.10 -7.50
C ARG A 113 21.86 -9.73 -6.09
#